data_AF-A0A831JQU1-F1
#
_entry.id   AF-A0A831JQU1-F1
#
_cell.length_a   1.000
_cell.length_b   1.000
_cell.length_c   1.000
_cell.angle_alpha   90.00
_cell.angle_beta   90.00
_cell.angle_gamma   90.00
#
_symmetry.space_group_name_H-M   'P 1'
#
loop_
_entity.id
_entity.type
_entity.pdbx_description
1 polymer ?
#
loop_
_entity_poly.entity_id
_entity_poly.type
_entity_poly.pdbx_seq_one_letter_code
_entity_poly.pdbx_strand_id
1 'polypeptide(L)'
;MTIKMKNKIRITIPFLLVVLLFVVGGFYWYQSSQNKFAAPRKVAPVVKFRVDKQNTLIAVTGNLAYYGFVKDEEALKYALEHTKDNTPGKVGAIKVGNNTIDTETAYDISQSMSAWEIARILLNEGIPSVRDCDHGCEEYNPFTPALLPGGDVAPTWKEQMQAKYSWVNNYDDCLKAIGHDGGQVTSEEASRRTGHPRVCNTTDSRYFIQGEEGWTDYPPYP
;
A
#
# COMPACT_ATOMS: atom_id res chain seq x y z
N MET A 1 -4.43 37.09 -64.29
CA MET A 1 -5.47 36.38 -63.50
C MET A 1 -4.81 35.76 -62.27
N THR A 2 -4.40 36.54 -61.26
CA THR A 2 -3.49 36.02 -60.19
C THR A 2 -3.66 36.67 -58.81
N ILE A 3 -4.46 37.73 -58.67
CA ILE A 3 -4.55 38.51 -57.42
C ILE A 3 -5.53 37.88 -56.41
N LYS A 4 -6.58 37.19 -56.87
CA LYS A 4 -7.59 36.55 -56.00
C LYS A 4 -7.08 35.33 -55.21
N MET A 5 -6.05 34.62 -55.69
CA MET A 5 -5.49 33.44 -55.01
C MET A 5 -4.59 33.81 -53.82
N LYS A 6 -3.84 34.92 -53.92
CA LYS A 6 -2.87 35.33 -52.88
C LYS A 6 -3.53 35.66 -51.54
N ASN A 7 -4.70 36.30 -51.56
CA ASN A 7 -5.44 36.65 -50.32
C ASN A 7 -6.12 35.44 -49.67
N LYS A 8 -6.57 34.44 -50.44
CA LYS A 8 -7.13 33.20 -49.87
C LYS A 8 -6.04 32.42 -49.12
N ILE A 9 -4.85 32.29 -49.71
CA ILE A 9 -3.70 31.60 -49.11
C ILE A 9 -3.22 32.30 -47.82
N ARG A 10 -3.28 33.64 -47.77
CA ARG A 10 -2.89 34.43 -46.58
C ARG A 10 -3.81 34.24 -45.37
N ILE A 11 -5.05 33.80 -45.58
CA ILE A 11 -6.05 33.59 -44.52
C ILE A 11 -6.23 32.09 -44.19
N THR A 12 -6.10 31.21 -45.18
CA THR A 12 -6.24 29.76 -44.96
C THR A 12 -5.08 29.16 -44.17
N ILE A 13 -3.85 29.63 -44.36
CA ILE A 13 -2.68 29.14 -43.60
C ILE A 13 -2.80 29.42 -42.09
N PRO A 14 -3.06 30.65 -41.61
CA PRO A 14 -3.22 30.89 -40.18
C PRO A 14 -4.47 30.20 -39.60
N PHE A 15 -5.55 30.07 -40.36
CA PHE A 15 -6.72 29.31 -39.94
C PHE A 15 -6.40 27.82 -39.74
N LEU A 16 -5.69 27.19 -40.67
CA LEU A 16 -5.23 25.80 -40.54
C LEU A 16 -4.30 25.62 -39.34
N LEU A 17 -3.41 26.57 -39.06
CA LEU A 17 -2.54 26.53 -37.88
C LEU A 17 -3.32 26.61 -36.57
N VAL A 18 -4.35 27.47 -36.49
CA VAL A 18 -5.23 27.55 -35.31
C VAL A 18 -6.00 26.25 -35.11
N VAL A 19 -6.57 25.69 -36.17
CA VAL A 19 -7.24 24.38 -36.10
C VAL A 19 -6.28 23.28 -35.65
N LEU A 20 -5.05 23.26 -36.18
CA LEU A 20 -4.02 22.31 -35.76
C LEU A 20 -3.69 22.44 -34.28
N LEU A 21 -3.55 23.67 -33.76
CA LEU A 21 -3.30 23.92 -32.33
C LEU A 21 -4.45 23.45 -31.44
N PHE A 22 -5.70 23.63 -31.85
CA PHE A 22 -6.85 23.09 -31.12
C PHE A 22 -6.89 21.56 -31.13
N VAL A 23 -6.55 20.93 -32.25
CA VAL A 23 -6.48 19.46 -32.34
C VAL A 23 -5.35 18.93 -31.45
N VAL A 24 -4.16 19.53 -31.51
CA VAL A 24 -3.02 19.14 -30.66
C VAL A 24 -3.33 19.38 -29.18
N GLY A 25 -3.87 20.56 -28.83
CA GLY A 25 -4.27 20.89 -27.46
C GLY A 25 -5.36 19.95 -26.94
N GLY A 26 -6.36 19.62 -27.76
CA GLY A 26 -7.41 18.65 -27.43
C GLY A 26 -6.87 17.24 -27.24
N PHE A 27 -5.92 16.82 -28.07
CA PHE A 27 -5.24 15.53 -27.93
C PHE A 27 -4.42 15.46 -26.63
N TYR A 28 -3.64 16.49 -26.32
CA TYR A 28 -2.88 16.56 -25.05
C TYR A 28 -3.81 16.56 -23.84
N TRP A 29 -4.89 17.32 -23.88
CA TRP A 29 -5.88 17.34 -22.80
C TRP A 29 -6.55 15.97 -22.61
N TYR A 30 -6.94 15.32 -23.71
CA TYR A 30 -7.50 13.97 -23.67
C TYR A 30 -6.51 12.96 -23.10
N GLN A 31 -5.26 12.95 -23.58
CA GLN A 31 -4.22 12.04 -23.08
C GLN A 31 -3.93 12.29 -21.59
N SER A 32 -3.83 13.55 -21.18
CA SER A 32 -3.65 13.93 -19.77
C SER A 32 -4.84 13.49 -18.91
N SER A 33 -6.06 13.59 -19.43
CA SER A 33 -7.27 13.15 -18.73
C SER A 33 -7.28 11.63 -18.56
N GLN A 34 -6.90 10.88 -19.59
CA GLN A 34 -6.83 9.42 -19.52
C GLN A 34 -5.70 8.92 -18.60
N ASN A 35 -4.58 9.65 -18.53
CA ASN A 35 -3.45 9.27 -17.67
C ASN A 35 -3.80 9.23 -16.17
N LYS A 36 -4.82 9.98 -15.74
CA LYS A 36 -5.31 9.94 -14.35
C LYS A 36 -5.91 8.59 -13.97
N PHE A 37 -6.47 7.86 -14.93
CA PHE A 37 -7.03 6.53 -14.72
C PHE A 37 -6.00 5.41 -14.86
N ALA A 38 -4.84 5.70 -15.46
CA ALA A 38 -3.81 4.70 -15.68
C ALA A 38 -3.16 4.24 -14.36
N ALA A 39 -2.64 3.02 -14.35
CA ALA A 39 -1.94 2.46 -13.20
C ALA A 39 -0.80 3.36 -12.71
N PRO A 40 -0.65 3.55 -11.38
CA PRO A 40 0.50 4.25 -10.79
C PRO A 40 1.84 3.59 -11.08
N ARG A 41 1.90 2.24 -11.07
CA ARG A 41 3.13 1.46 -11.25
C ARG A 41 2.99 0.51 -12.44
N LYS A 42 4.12 0.12 -13.04
CA LYS A 42 4.12 -0.91 -14.11
C LYS A 42 4.06 -2.32 -13.52
N VAL A 43 4.70 -2.52 -12.38
CA VAL A 43 4.79 -3.80 -11.67
C VAL A 43 4.65 -3.49 -10.19
N ALA A 44 3.73 -4.18 -9.52
CA ALA A 44 3.52 -4.10 -8.09
C ALA A 44 2.89 -5.41 -7.59
N PRO A 45 3.18 -5.83 -6.35
CA PRO A 45 2.55 -7.02 -5.78
C PRO A 45 1.04 -6.82 -5.63
N VAL A 46 0.30 -7.93 -5.69
CA VAL A 46 -1.09 -7.95 -5.27
C VAL A 46 -1.13 -7.94 -3.74
N VAL A 47 -1.99 -7.10 -3.19
CA VAL A 47 -2.25 -7.00 -1.75
C VAL A 47 -3.74 -7.14 -1.49
N LYS A 48 -4.09 -7.53 -0.28
CA LYS A 48 -5.48 -7.53 0.19
C LYS A 48 -5.83 -6.17 0.74
N PHE A 49 -6.89 -5.56 0.21
CA PHE A 49 -7.52 -4.36 0.74
C PHE A 49 -8.86 -4.72 1.37
N ARG A 50 -9.06 -4.38 2.64
CA ARG A 50 -10.27 -4.67 3.40
C ARG A 50 -11.12 -3.42 3.55
N VAL A 51 -12.42 -3.61 3.31
CA VAL A 51 -13.46 -2.62 3.57
C VAL A 51 -14.30 -3.14 4.72
N ASP A 52 -14.21 -2.48 5.87
CA ASP A 52 -14.99 -2.79 7.06
C ASP A 52 -16.38 -2.11 7.02
N LYS A 53 -17.29 -2.56 7.88
CA LYS A 53 -18.67 -2.07 7.98
C LYS A 53 -18.79 -0.57 8.23
N GLN A 54 -17.83 0.01 8.95
CA GLN A 54 -17.77 1.44 9.27
C GLN A 54 -17.13 2.30 8.18
N ASN A 55 -16.55 1.71 7.14
CA ASN A 55 -15.91 2.50 6.09
C ASN A 55 -16.94 3.26 5.25
N THR A 56 -16.56 4.48 4.89
CA THR A 56 -17.32 5.32 3.94
C THR A 56 -16.66 5.26 2.58
N LEU A 57 -17.36 5.72 1.54
CA LEU A 57 -16.78 5.88 0.20
C LEU A 57 -15.51 6.75 0.24
N ILE A 58 -15.51 7.82 1.04
CA ILE A 58 -14.37 8.72 1.20
C ILE A 58 -13.19 7.97 1.85
N ALA A 59 -13.44 7.14 2.88
CA ALA A 59 -12.38 6.35 3.50
C ALA A 59 -11.77 5.35 2.51
N VAL A 60 -12.60 4.67 1.71
CA VAL A 60 -12.13 3.71 0.69
C VAL A 60 -11.29 4.41 -0.37
N THR A 61 -11.84 5.44 -1.01
CA THR A 61 -11.17 6.15 -2.10
C THR A 61 -9.94 6.92 -1.62
N GLY A 62 -10.03 7.57 -0.46
CA GLY A 62 -8.93 8.28 0.18
C GLY A 62 -7.78 7.34 0.59
N ASN A 63 -8.06 6.16 1.15
CA ASN A 63 -7.02 5.17 1.44
C ASN A 63 -6.31 4.71 0.16
N LEU A 64 -7.06 4.38 -0.88
CA LEU A 64 -6.47 3.93 -2.15
C LEU A 64 -5.63 5.03 -2.82
N ALA A 65 -6.01 6.30 -2.68
CA ALA A 65 -5.19 7.42 -3.13
C ALA A 65 -3.94 7.61 -2.26
N TYR A 66 -4.10 7.60 -0.93
CA TYR A 66 -3.01 7.80 0.03
C TYR A 66 -1.90 6.75 -0.08
N TYR A 67 -2.27 5.49 -0.27
CA TYR A 67 -1.34 4.38 -0.49
C TYR A 67 -0.98 4.20 -1.98
N GLY A 68 -1.35 5.12 -2.85
CA GLY A 68 -0.87 5.16 -4.24
C GLY A 68 -1.36 4.01 -5.12
N PHE A 69 -2.55 3.45 -4.87
CA PHE A 69 -3.23 2.51 -5.77
C PHE A 69 -3.87 3.22 -6.95
N VAL A 70 -4.19 4.50 -6.80
CA VAL A 70 -4.68 5.36 -7.87
C VAL A 70 -3.89 6.66 -7.93
N LYS A 71 -3.78 7.24 -9.13
CA LYS A 71 -3.08 8.53 -9.32
C LYS A 71 -3.93 9.73 -8.89
N ASP A 72 -5.24 9.58 -8.91
CA ASP A 72 -6.21 10.66 -8.67
C ASP A 72 -7.47 10.04 -8.05
N GLU A 73 -7.88 10.54 -6.88
CA GLU A 73 -9.04 10.03 -6.14
C GLU A 73 -10.36 10.25 -6.89
N GLU A 74 -10.50 11.38 -7.58
CA GLU A 74 -11.70 11.72 -8.34
C GLU A 74 -11.81 10.85 -9.59
N ALA A 75 -10.68 10.47 -10.21
CA ALA A 75 -10.67 9.48 -11.28
C ALA A 75 -11.18 8.12 -10.79
N LEU A 76 -10.83 7.69 -9.57
CA LEU A 76 -11.36 6.45 -8.99
C LEU A 76 -12.87 6.56 -8.71
N LYS A 77 -13.34 7.66 -8.12
CA LYS A 77 -14.78 7.89 -7.89
C LYS A 77 -15.55 7.84 -9.21
N TYR A 78 -15.06 8.53 -10.23
CA TYR A 78 -15.64 8.49 -11.57
C TYR A 78 -15.68 7.06 -12.13
N ALA A 79 -14.58 6.31 -12.01
CA ALA A 79 -14.53 4.93 -12.46
C ALA A 79 -15.54 4.04 -11.71
N LEU A 80 -15.71 4.22 -10.41
CA LEU A 80 -16.69 3.48 -9.59
C LEU A 80 -18.13 3.77 -9.99
N GLU A 81 -18.46 5.01 -10.39
CA GLU A 81 -19.81 5.38 -10.83
C GLU A 81 -20.15 4.84 -12.23
N HIS A 82 -19.14 4.67 -13.09
CA HIS A 82 -19.33 4.35 -14.51
C HIS A 82 -18.93 2.92 -14.89
N THR A 83 -18.33 2.17 -13.97
CA THR A 83 -18.08 0.74 -14.15
C THR A 83 -19.36 -0.03 -13.86
N LYS A 84 -19.63 -1.08 -14.64
CA LYS A 84 -20.82 -1.89 -14.43
C LYS A 84 -20.71 -2.69 -13.13
N ASP A 85 -21.66 -2.49 -12.24
CA ASP A 85 -21.91 -3.35 -11.09
C ASP A 85 -22.81 -4.53 -11.53
N ASN A 86 -22.31 -5.75 -11.42
CA ASN A 86 -23.04 -6.99 -11.72
C ASN A 86 -23.44 -7.74 -10.45
N THR A 87 -23.08 -7.22 -9.28
CA THR A 87 -23.32 -7.83 -7.97
C THR A 87 -23.87 -6.77 -7.04
N PRO A 88 -25.18 -6.44 -7.16
CA PRO A 88 -25.81 -5.46 -6.29
C PRO A 88 -25.53 -5.78 -4.82
N GLY A 89 -24.99 -4.79 -4.13
CA GLY A 89 -24.37 -4.95 -2.82
C GLY A 89 -25.35 -5.34 -1.74
N LYS A 90 -24.81 -5.97 -0.70
CA LYS A 90 -25.58 -6.50 0.44
C LYS A 90 -25.99 -5.37 1.39
N VAL A 91 -26.77 -5.74 2.41
CA VAL A 91 -27.11 -4.81 3.50
C VAL A 91 -25.82 -4.28 4.14
N GLY A 92 -25.67 -2.95 4.17
CA GLY A 92 -24.46 -2.29 4.66
C GLY A 92 -23.46 -1.89 3.59
N ALA A 93 -23.67 -2.29 2.32
CA ALA A 93 -22.81 -1.88 1.21
C ALA A 93 -22.78 -0.34 1.04
N ILE A 94 -21.61 0.15 0.67
CA ILE A 94 -21.35 1.57 0.41
C ILE A 94 -21.92 1.90 -0.98
N LYS A 95 -22.83 2.87 -1.05
CA LYS A 95 -23.39 3.34 -2.33
C LYS A 95 -22.45 4.28 -3.06
N VAL A 96 -22.36 4.11 -4.38
CA VAL A 96 -21.63 4.97 -5.32
C VAL A 96 -22.49 5.20 -6.55
N GLY A 97 -23.27 6.28 -6.57
CA GLY A 97 -24.29 6.48 -7.59
C GLY A 97 -25.32 5.35 -7.59
N ASN A 98 -25.40 4.61 -8.71
CA ASN A 98 -26.24 3.41 -8.85
C ASN A 98 -25.54 2.10 -8.48
N ASN A 99 -24.24 2.16 -8.18
CA ASN A 99 -23.40 1.01 -7.88
C ASN A 99 -23.15 0.87 -6.38
N THR A 100 -22.56 -0.25 -5.98
CA THR A 100 -22.32 -0.59 -4.58
C THR A 100 -20.98 -1.29 -4.36
N ILE A 101 -20.32 -0.96 -3.25
CA ILE A 101 -19.12 -1.65 -2.77
C ILE A 101 -19.51 -2.39 -1.49
N ASP A 102 -19.34 -3.71 -1.47
CA ASP A 102 -19.62 -4.51 -0.29
C ASP A 102 -18.67 -4.17 0.87
N THR A 103 -19.22 -4.07 2.08
CA THR A 103 -18.46 -3.98 3.32
C THR A 103 -18.19 -5.37 3.91
N GLU A 104 -17.36 -5.45 4.94
CA GLU A 104 -16.93 -6.71 5.56
C GLU A 104 -16.33 -7.67 4.53
N THR A 105 -15.55 -7.08 3.62
CA THR A 105 -15.11 -7.73 2.39
C THR A 105 -13.65 -7.35 2.11
N ALA A 106 -12.89 -8.31 1.60
CA ALA A 106 -11.52 -8.14 1.14
C ALA A 106 -11.46 -8.18 -0.39
N TYR A 107 -10.55 -7.39 -0.94
CA TYR A 107 -10.32 -7.24 -2.37
C TYR A 107 -8.84 -7.42 -2.67
N ASP A 108 -8.52 -8.25 -3.65
CA ASP A 108 -7.16 -8.41 -4.13
C ASP A 108 -6.86 -7.34 -5.20
N ILE A 109 -6.00 -6.38 -4.87
CA ILE A 109 -5.69 -5.23 -5.73
C ILE A 109 -4.18 -5.03 -5.85
N SER A 110 -3.74 -4.34 -6.90
CA SER A 110 -2.33 -3.98 -7.12
C SER A 110 -2.20 -2.56 -7.65
N GLN A 111 -1.10 -1.88 -7.32
CA GLN A 111 -0.77 -0.56 -7.89
C GLN A 111 -0.40 -0.62 -9.38
N SER A 112 -0.31 -1.83 -9.97
CA SER A 112 -0.21 -2.00 -11.42
C SER A 112 -1.56 -2.05 -12.13
N MET A 113 -2.67 -1.95 -11.39
CA MET A 113 -4.02 -1.86 -11.94
C MET A 113 -4.40 -0.40 -12.18
N SER A 114 -5.14 -0.16 -13.26
CA SER A 114 -5.81 1.10 -13.54
C SER A 114 -6.96 1.36 -12.56
N ALA A 115 -7.40 2.62 -12.46
CA ALA A 115 -8.57 2.99 -11.67
C ALA A 115 -9.84 2.23 -12.11
N TRP A 116 -9.96 1.92 -13.42
CA TRP A 116 -11.05 1.11 -13.97
C TRP A 116 -11.00 -0.34 -13.50
N GLU A 117 -9.82 -0.96 -13.47
CA GLU A 117 -9.65 -2.32 -12.97
C GLU A 117 -9.92 -2.39 -11.47
N ILE A 118 -9.42 -1.43 -10.69
CA ILE A 118 -9.70 -1.33 -9.26
C ILE A 118 -11.21 -1.15 -9.03
N ALA A 119 -11.87 -0.26 -9.78
CA ALA A 119 -13.31 -0.07 -9.67
C ALA A 119 -14.08 -1.36 -9.99
N ARG A 120 -13.71 -2.09 -11.05
CA ARG A 120 -14.31 -3.38 -11.39
C ARG A 120 -14.20 -4.37 -10.24
N ILE A 121 -13.02 -4.48 -9.62
CA ILE A 121 -12.75 -5.39 -8.51
C ILE A 121 -13.59 -5.00 -7.28
N LEU A 122 -13.59 -3.73 -6.90
CA LEU A 122 -14.34 -3.25 -5.74
C LEU A 122 -15.85 -3.50 -5.86
N LEU A 123 -16.38 -3.38 -7.08
CA LEU A 123 -17.79 -3.57 -7.36
C LEU A 123 -18.20 -5.03 -7.52
N ASN A 124 -17.30 -5.92 -7.95
CA ASN A 124 -17.69 -7.26 -8.44
C ASN A 124 -16.92 -8.45 -7.85
N GLU A 125 -15.77 -8.24 -7.22
CA GLU A 125 -14.81 -9.31 -6.88
C GLU A 125 -14.50 -9.37 -5.38
N GLY A 126 -15.46 -8.94 -4.56
CA GLY A 126 -15.35 -8.96 -3.11
C GLY A 126 -15.36 -10.38 -2.53
N ILE A 127 -14.38 -10.68 -1.66
CA ILE A 127 -14.33 -11.92 -0.88
C ILE A 127 -14.79 -11.62 0.55
N PRO A 128 -15.85 -12.26 1.06
CA PRO A 128 -16.30 -12.05 2.43
C PRO A 128 -15.16 -12.19 3.44
N SER A 129 -14.98 -11.16 4.26
CA SER A 129 -13.93 -11.05 5.26
C SER A 129 -14.53 -10.40 6.51
N VAL A 130 -15.47 -11.12 7.14
CA VAL A 130 -16.06 -10.69 8.41
C VAL A 130 -14.99 -10.75 9.48
N ARG A 131 -14.68 -9.60 10.08
CA ARG A 131 -13.81 -9.54 11.25
C ARG A 131 -14.64 -9.92 12.48
N ASP A 132 -14.47 -11.16 12.94
CA ASP A 132 -14.90 -11.56 14.27
C ASP A 132 -13.84 -11.04 15.27
N CYS A 133 -14.24 -10.09 16.10
CA CYS A 133 -13.35 -9.39 17.02
C CYS A 133 -13.55 -9.81 18.48
N ASP A 134 -14.16 -10.97 18.73
CA ASP A 134 -14.44 -11.45 20.09
C ASP A 134 -13.19 -11.57 20.99
N HIS A 135 -11.99 -11.62 20.40
CA HIS A 135 -10.71 -11.67 21.13
C HIS A 135 -9.69 -10.59 20.71
N GLY A 136 -10.17 -9.46 20.18
CA GLY A 136 -9.34 -8.34 19.72
C GLY A 136 -9.08 -8.40 18.21
N CYS A 137 -9.31 -7.30 17.50
CA CYS A 137 -9.03 -7.23 16.08
C CYS A 137 -7.52 -7.02 15.85
N GLU A 138 -6.90 -7.81 14.98
CA GLU A 138 -5.61 -7.43 14.38
C GLU A 138 -5.75 -6.08 13.67
N GLU A 139 -4.70 -5.26 13.79
CA GLU A 139 -4.55 -3.85 13.41
C GLU A 139 -5.61 -3.26 12.44
N TYR A 140 -6.02 -2.01 12.74
CA TYR A 140 -6.84 -1.12 11.89
C TYR A 140 -6.29 -0.90 10.46
N ASN A 141 -5.21 -1.57 10.07
CA ASN A 141 -4.64 -1.52 8.75
C ASN A 141 -5.61 -2.18 7.73
N PRO A 142 -6.08 -1.44 6.73
CA PRO A 142 -6.93 -2.01 5.69
C PRO A 142 -6.13 -2.86 4.70
N PHE A 143 -4.80 -2.85 4.74
CA PHE A 143 -3.94 -3.58 3.80
C PHE A 143 -3.24 -4.79 4.44
N THR A 144 -3.11 -5.87 3.66
CA THR A 144 -2.24 -7.00 4.00
C THR A 144 -1.43 -7.43 2.77
N PRO A 145 -0.09 -7.39 2.82
CA PRO A 145 0.73 -6.90 3.94
C PRO A 145 0.51 -5.39 4.21
N ALA A 146 0.94 -4.93 5.39
CA ALA A 146 0.89 -3.52 5.74
C ALA A 146 1.70 -2.69 4.73
N LEU A 147 1.25 -1.45 4.47
CA LEU A 147 1.88 -0.55 3.49
C LEU A 147 2.32 0.75 4.16
N LEU A 148 3.39 1.33 3.61
CA LEU A 148 3.82 2.71 3.87
C LEU A 148 3.03 3.69 2.99
N PRO A 149 2.93 4.97 3.35
CA PRO A 149 2.38 6.00 2.46
C PRO A 149 3.05 5.96 1.09
N GLY A 150 2.25 5.99 0.00
CA GLY A 150 2.75 5.76 -1.37
C GLY A 150 2.79 4.28 -1.82
N GLY A 151 2.51 3.34 -0.92
CA GLY A 151 2.17 1.95 -1.24
C GLY A 151 3.31 0.94 -1.25
N ASP A 152 4.50 1.32 -0.77
CA ASP A 152 5.55 0.33 -0.55
C ASP A 152 5.20 -0.59 0.61
N VAL A 153 5.55 -1.88 0.50
CA VAL A 153 5.31 -2.84 1.58
C VAL A 153 6.07 -2.38 2.82
N ALA A 154 5.36 -2.22 3.92
CA ALA A 154 5.97 -1.86 5.19
C ALA A 154 6.86 -3.01 5.68
N PRO A 155 8.07 -2.70 6.18
CA PRO A 155 8.93 -3.73 6.74
C PRO A 155 8.23 -4.39 7.92
N THR A 156 8.34 -5.71 8.00
CA THR A 156 7.87 -6.48 9.15
C THR A 156 8.57 -6.01 10.43
N TRP A 157 7.96 -6.24 11.59
CA TRP A 157 8.60 -5.96 12.89
C TRP A 157 10.00 -6.59 12.98
N LYS A 158 10.14 -7.84 12.49
CA LYS A 158 11.41 -8.54 12.45
C LYS A 158 12.46 -7.79 11.62
N GLU A 159 12.12 -7.37 10.40
CA GLU A 159 13.05 -6.60 9.55
C GLU A 159 13.42 -5.25 10.16
N GLN A 160 12.46 -4.56 10.79
CA GLN A 160 12.72 -3.30 11.50
C GLN A 160 13.70 -3.50 12.65
N MET A 161 13.50 -4.53 13.46
CA MET A 161 14.39 -4.86 14.58
C MET A 161 15.76 -5.29 14.07
N GLN A 162 15.84 -6.12 13.03
CA GLN A 162 17.12 -6.53 12.43
C GLN A 162 17.92 -5.32 11.93
N ALA A 163 17.27 -4.37 11.25
CA ALA A 163 17.93 -3.15 10.80
C ALA A 163 18.44 -2.30 11.99
N LYS A 164 17.59 -2.12 13.01
CA LYS A 164 17.89 -1.34 14.21
C LYS A 164 19.06 -1.91 15.02
N TYR A 165 19.12 -3.24 15.15
CA TYR A 165 20.14 -3.94 15.93
C TYR A 165 21.31 -4.45 15.08
N SER A 166 21.41 -4.05 13.81
CA SER A 166 22.49 -4.46 12.90
C SER A 166 23.91 -4.16 13.41
N TRP A 167 24.07 -3.19 14.31
CA TRP A 167 25.34 -2.85 14.96
C TRP A 167 25.73 -3.81 16.09
N VAL A 168 24.81 -4.63 16.59
CA VAL A 168 25.05 -5.58 17.67
C VAL A 168 25.74 -6.82 17.12
N ASN A 169 27.01 -7.02 17.47
CA ASN A 169 27.83 -8.10 16.95
C ASN A 169 28.32 -9.09 18.00
N ASN A 170 28.28 -8.71 19.27
CA ASN A 170 28.79 -9.51 20.39
C ASN A 170 27.94 -9.27 21.66
N TYR A 171 28.26 -10.03 22.71
CA TYR A 171 27.58 -9.96 24.00
C TYR A 171 27.59 -8.55 24.62
N ASP A 172 28.71 -7.84 24.58
CA ASP A 172 28.83 -6.50 25.19
C ASP A 172 27.99 -5.45 24.45
N ASP A 173 27.91 -5.55 23.13
CA ASP A 173 27.03 -4.72 22.32
C ASP A 173 25.55 -5.04 22.61
N CYS A 174 25.23 -6.32 22.82
CA CYS A 174 23.89 -6.74 23.21
C CYS A 174 23.50 -6.13 24.57
N LEU A 175 24.40 -6.10 25.55
CA LEU A 175 24.14 -5.44 26.84
C LEU A 175 23.82 -3.95 26.70
N LYS A 176 24.50 -3.25 25.78
CA LYS A 176 24.23 -1.83 25.48
C LYS A 176 22.89 -1.64 24.77
N ALA A 177 22.42 -2.66 24.06
CA ALA A 177 21.20 -2.65 23.28
C ALA A 177 19.93 -2.91 24.12
N ILE A 178 20.08 -3.47 25.33
CA ILE A 178 18.96 -3.73 26.26
C ILE A 178 18.39 -2.40 26.77
N GLY A 179 17.06 -2.26 26.72
CA GLY A 179 16.39 -1.09 27.26
C GLY A 179 14.94 -0.93 26.81
N HIS A 180 14.61 0.27 26.33
CA HIS A 180 13.24 0.71 26.03
C HIS A 180 12.48 -0.21 25.06
N ASP A 181 13.19 -0.88 24.15
CA ASP A 181 12.60 -1.69 23.08
C ASP A 181 12.63 -3.20 23.38
N GLY A 182 13.01 -3.58 24.61
CA GLY A 182 13.12 -4.97 25.04
C GLY A 182 14.55 -5.51 25.03
N GLY A 183 14.66 -6.83 24.95
CA GLY A 183 15.87 -7.59 25.19
C GLY A 183 16.03 -7.99 26.66
N GLN A 184 16.69 -9.11 26.89
CA GLN A 184 16.91 -9.67 28.23
C GLN A 184 18.35 -10.15 28.36
N VAL A 185 18.84 -10.12 29.60
CA VAL A 185 20.10 -10.73 29.95
C VAL A 185 19.90 -11.66 31.13
N THR A 186 20.50 -12.83 31.04
CA THR A 186 20.58 -13.77 32.16
C THR A 186 21.34 -13.11 33.31
N SER A 187 20.74 -13.12 34.51
CA SER A 187 21.38 -12.55 35.70
C SER A 187 22.62 -13.36 36.10
N GLU A 188 23.56 -12.72 36.78
CA GLU A 188 24.76 -13.41 37.28
C GLU A 188 24.40 -14.53 38.25
N GLU A 189 23.40 -14.33 39.11
CA GLU A 189 22.94 -15.33 40.07
C GLU A 189 22.35 -16.56 39.37
N ALA A 190 21.55 -16.37 38.32
CA ALA A 190 20.97 -17.46 37.55
C ALA A 190 22.07 -18.30 36.87
N SER A 191 23.05 -17.65 36.25
CA SER A 191 24.20 -18.32 35.62
C SER A 191 25.03 -19.11 36.64
N ARG A 192 25.28 -18.55 37.83
CA ARG A 192 25.99 -19.27 38.91
C ARG A 192 25.22 -20.50 39.40
N ARG A 193 23.89 -20.41 39.48
CA ARG A 193 23.04 -21.50 39.98
C ARG A 193 22.90 -22.65 38.97
N THR A 194 22.79 -22.35 37.67
CA THR A 194 22.60 -23.37 36.63
C THR A 194 23.90 -23.90 36.04
N GLY A 195 25.00 -23.15 36.18
CA GLY A 195 26.26 -23.45 35.48
C GLY A 195 26.24 -23.09 33.99
N HIS A 196 25.13 -22.53 33.47
CA HIS A 196 25.05 -22.06 32.10
C HIS A 196 25.72 -20.68 31.95
N PRO A 197 26.39 -20.41 30.82
CA PRO A 197 26.96 -19.09 30.56
C PRO A 197 25.85 -18.04 30.49
N ARG A 198 26.19 -16.77 30.77
CA ARG A 198 25.22 -15.69 30.66
C ARG A 198 24.86 -15.47 29.19
N VAL A 199 23.56 -15.32 28.93
CA VAL A 199 23.03 -15.06 27.59
C VAL A 199 22.35 -13.70 27.56
N CYS A 200 22.61 -12.94 26.51
CA CYS A 200 21.92 -11.70 26.18
C CYS A 200 21.13 -11.92 24.90
N ASN A 201 19.86 -11.52 24.85
CA ASN A 201 19.07 -11.56 23.62
C ASN A 201 18.57 -10.17 23.22
N THR A 202 18.60 -9.91 21.92
CA THR A 202 18.08 -8.70 21.29
C THR A 202 16.64 -8.92 20.81
N THR A 203 15.88 -7.82 20.65
CA THR A 203 14.47 -7.87 20.23
C THR A 203 14.27 -8.44 18.81
N ASP A 204 15.33 -8.48 17.99
CA ASP A 204 15.35 -9.16 16.69
C ASP A 204 15.57 -10.69 16.78
N SER A 205 15.51 -11.26 17.98
CA SER A 205 15.62 -12.71 18.27
C SER A 205 17.00 -13.33 18.10
N ARG A 206 18.07 -12.53 18.16
CA ARG A 206 19.45 -13.05 18.25
C ARG A 206 19.87 -13.23 19.71
N TYR A 207 20.65 -14.28 19.97
CA TYR A 207 21.20 -14.60 21.29
C TYR A 207 22.73 -14.58 21.23
N PHE A 208 23.33 -13.92 22.21
CA PHE A 208 24.76 -13.76 22.37
C PHE A 208 25.18 -14.42 23.69
N ILE A 209 26.22 -15.24 23.66
CA ILE A 209 26.73 -15.96 24.82
C ILE A 209 27.97 -15.23 25.33
N GLN A 210 28.04 -14.99 26.65
CA GLN A 210 29.18 -14.31 27.25
C GLN A 210 30.47 -15.11 27.03
N GLY A 211 31.46 -14.48 26.39
CA GLY A 211 32.77 -15.09 26.10
C GLY A 211 32.84 -15.86 24.79
N GLU A 212 31.75 -15.92 24.01
CA GLU A 212 31.74 -16.50 22.67
C GLU A 212 31.59 -15.40 21.59
N GLU A 213 32.11 -15.69 20.40
CA GLU A 213 31.96 -14.81 19.24
C GLU A 213 30.68 -15.14 18.46
N GLY A 214 30.01 -14.11 17.93
CA GLY A 214 28.83 -14.27 17.11
C GLY A 214 27.53 -14.43 17.89
N TRP A 215 26.50 -14.93 17.22
CA TRP A 215 25.15 -15.11 17.75
C TRP A 215 24.47 -16.35 17.18
N THR A 216 23.38 -16.76 17.82
CA THR A 216 22.46 -17.81 17.36
C THR A 216 21.04 -17.27 17.29
N ASP A 217 20.22 -17.83 16.40
CA ASP A 217 18.79 -17.51 16.28
C ASP A 217 17.91 -18.31 17.29
N TYR A 218 18.52 -19.24 18.02
CA TYR A 218 17.84 -20.13 18.95
C TYR A 218 18.38 -19.94 20.37
N PRO A 219 17.52 -20.05 21.41
CA PRO A 219 17.98 -20.08 22.79
C PRO A 219 19.03 -21.19 22.96
N PRO A 220 20.21 -20.89 23.52
CA PRO A 220 21.29 -21.87 23.63
C PRO A 220 21.02 -22.96 24.70
N TYR A 221 20.00 -22.76 25.53
CA TYR A 221 19.48 -23.75 26.47
C TYR A 221 17.96 -23.55 26.65
N PRO A 222 17.22 -24.63 26.98
CA PRO A 222 15.77 -24.61 27.15
C PRO A 222 15.30 -23.79 28.37
#